data_AF-A0A2Z3QWE8-F1
#
_entry.id   AF-A0A2Z3QWE8-F1
#
_cell.length_a   1.000
_cell.length_b   1.000
_cell.length_c   1.000
_cell.angle_alpha   90.00
_cell.angle_beta   90.00
_cell.angle_gamma   90.00
#
_symmetry.space_group_name_H-M   'P 1'
#
loop_
_entity.id
_entity.type
_entity.pdbx_description
1 polymer ?
#
loop_
_entity_poly.entity_id
_entity_poly.type
_entity_poly.pdbx_seq_one_letter_code
_entity_poly.pdbx_strand_id
1 'polypeptide(L)'
;MALIFLVLVGVLLLAAMAFLYGTATGAEGTQNGGGQAFTAAESGDQYGVYYLETNYWGQLPPTPLTLPAQTPSVPDPECPPVVTVTETGHRPPYYYYLVTSVVTCTGSGARWTVVRNVQGQVLRKPKLKKGRLKKAGKIVYQVTAWAQQ
;
A
#
# COMPACT_ATOMS: atom_id res chain seq x y z
N MET A 1 35.18 36.64 34.71
CA MET A 1 34.50 36.74 33.41
C MET A 1 34.73 35.52 32.51
N ALA A 2 35.93 34.93 32.43
CA ALA A 2 36.21 33.74 31.61
C ALA A 2 35.37 32.49 31.96
N LEU A 3 35.06 32.28 33.25
CA LEU A 3 34.32 31.09 33.71
C LEU A 3 32.84 31.10 33.26
N ILE A 4 32.20 32.27 33.26
CA ILE A 4 30.82 32.45 32.78
C ILE A 4 30.75 32.24 31.26
N PHE A 5 31.78 32.69 30.54
CA PHE A 5 31.88 32.51 29.09
C PHE A 5 32.02 31.03 28.72
N LEU A 6 32.82 30.26 29.46
CA LEU A 6 32.99 28.81 29.26
C LEU A 6 31.70 28.02 29.53
N VAL A 7 30.93 28.41 30.57
CA VAL A 7 29.64 27.76 30.87
C VAL A 7 28.62 28.05 29.77
N LEU A 8 28.54 29.30 29.28
CA LEU A 8 27.65 29.67 28.17
C LEU A 8 27.99 28.92 26.88
N VAL A 9 29.28 28.81 26.54
CA VAL A 9 29.73 28.05 25.36
C VAL A 9 29.43 26.56 25.50
N GLY A 10 29.62 25.98 26.70
CA GLY A 10 29.28 24.59 26.98
C GLY A 10 27.78 24.28 26.82
N VAL A 11 26.90 25.17 27.29
CA VAL A 11 25.44 25.01 27.13
C VAL A 11 25.01 25.14 25.67
N LEU A 12 25.61 26.07 24.92
CA LEU A 12 25.39 26.22 23.48
C LEU A 12 25.82 24.97 22.68
N LEU A 13 26.95 24.38 23.05
CA LEU A 13 27.45 23.14 22.43
C LEU A 13 26.55 21.93 22.72
N LEU A 14 26.06 21.79 23.96
CA LEU A 14 25.13 20.72 24.34
C LEU A 14 23.80 20.82 23.60
N ALA A 15 23.25 22.04 23.48
CA ALA A 15 22.03 22.27 22.70
C ALA A 15 22.25 21.92 21.22
N ALA A 16 23.35 22.41 20.61
CA ALA A 16 23.68 22.12 19.22
C ALA A 16 23.85 20.61 18.95
N MET A 17 24.48 19.88 19.87
CA MET A 17 24.59 18.42 19.79
C MET A 17 23.21 17.75 19.84
N ALA A 18 22.34 18.12 20.78
CA ALA A 18 21.00 17.56 20.88
C ALA A 18 20.15 17.80 19.61
N PHE A 19 20.26 18.99 19.01
CA PHE A 19 19.62 19.29 17.73
C PHE A 19 20.17 18.42 16.59
N LEU A 20 21.48 18.26 16.50
CA LEU A 20 22.10 17.42 15.46
C LEU A 20 21.71 15.94 15.60
N TYR A 21 21.74 15.39 16.81
CA TYR A 21 21.32 13.99 17.06
C TYR A 21 19.83 13.77 16.76
N GLY A 22 18.96 14.71 17.13
CA GLY A 22 17.53 14.65 16.80
C GLY A 22 17.25 14.72 15.30
N THR A 23 17.99 15.55 14.56
CA THR A 23 17.85 15.63 13.09
C THR A 23 18.42 14.43 12.35
N ALA A 24 19.54 13.86 12.83
CA ALA A 24 20.16 12.69 12.20
C ALA A 24 19.31 11.43 12.40
N THR A 25 18.86 11.18 13.63
CA THR A 25 17.96 10.04 13.93
C THR A 25 16.60 10.17 13.24
N GLY A 26 16.06 11.39 13.13
CA GLY A 26 14.85 11.65 12.37
C GLY A 26 15.01 11.41 10.86
N ALA A 27 16.14 11.82 10.27
CA ALA A 27 16.42 11.62 8.85
C ALA A 27 16.67 10.13 8.51
N GLU A 28 17.42 9.41 9.34
CA GLU A 28 17.67 7.97 9.19
C GLU A 28 16.39 7.14 9.38
N GLY A 29 15.58 7.48 10.39
CA GLY A 29 14.27 6.87 10.62
C GLY A 29 13.29 7.12 9.47
N THR A 30 13.35 8.29 8.84
CA THR A 30 12.52 8.63 7.68
C THR A 30 13.00 7.95 6.40
N GLN A 31 14.31 7.82 6.17
CA GLN A 31 14.86 7.09 5.02
C GLN A 31 14.61 5.58 5.11
N ASN A 32 14.91 4.96 6.26
CA ASN A 32 14.66 3.53 6.46
C ASN A 32 13.16 3.22 6.54
N GLY A 33 12.40 4.04 7.26
CA GLY A 33 10.95 3.93 7.35
C GLY A 33 10.25 4.20 6.02
N GLY A 34 10.80 5.07 5.17
CA GLY A 34 10.32 5.31 3.81
C GLY A 34 10.50 4.09 2.90
N GLY A 35 11.67 3.45 2.95
CA GLY A 35 11.92 2.20 2.22
C GLY A 35 10.99 1.06 2.67
N GLN A 36 10.80 0.91 3.97
CA GLN A 36 9.88 -0.08 4.54
C GLN A 36 8.43 0.19 4.15
N ALA A 37 7.97 1.43 4.27
CA ALA A 37 6.63 1.85 3.85
C ALA A 37 6.39 1.58 2.37
N PHE A 38 7.40 1.84 1.53
CA PHE A 38 7.33 1.55 0.10
C PHE A 38 7.18 0.04 -0.17
N THR A 39 8.05 -0.81 0.39
CA THR A 39 7.98 -2.27 0.20
C THR A 39 6.67 -2.86 0.73
N ALA A 40 6.19 -2.38 1.87
CA ALA A 40 4.89 -2.78 2.41
C ALA A 40 3.74 -2.34 1.49
N ALA A 41 3.81 -1.13 0.92
CA ALA A 41 2.77 -0.65 0.02
C ALA A 41 2.77 -1.47 -1.29
N GLU A 42 3.94 -1.80 -1.81
CA GLU A 42 4.08 -2.62 -3.01
C GLU A 42 3.56 -4.05 -2.81
N SER A 43 3.95 -4.69 -1.70
CA SER A 43 3.44 -6.02 -1.37
C SER A 43 1.91 -6.04 -1.13
N GLY A 44 1.36 -4.98 -0.56
CA GLY A 44 -0.09 -4.80 -0.45
C GLY A 44 -0.79 -4.66 -1.80
N ASP A 45 -0.21 -3.94 -2.75
CA ASP A 45 -0.76 -3.81 -4.09
C ASP A 45 -0.78 -5.17 -4.82
N GLN A 46 0.31 -5.94 -4.71
CA GLN A 46 0.43 -7.26 -5.31
C GLN A 46 -0.55 -8.25 -4.69
N TYR A 47 -0.72 -8.19 -3.36
CA TYR A 47 -1.75 -8.95 -2.65
C TYR A 47 -3.15 -8.61 -3.16
N GLY A 48 -3.43 -7.33 -3.43
CA GLY A 48 -4.72 -6.92 -3.96
C GLY A 48 -5.03 -7.50 -5.35
N VAL A 49 -4.04 -7.53 -6.25
CA VAL A 49 -4.19 -8.20 -7.56
C VAL A 49 -4.41 -9.69 -7.38
N TYR A 50 -3.59 -10.35 -6.56
CA TYR A 50 -3.70 -11.78 -6.30
C TYR A 50 -5.05 -12.15 -5.66
N TYR A 51 -5.56 -11.33 -4.76
CA TYR A 51 -6.85 -11.52 -4.11
C TYR A 51 -8.00 -11.45 -5.13
N LEU A 52 -7.92 -10.53 -6.10
CA LEU A 52 -8.87 -10.44 -7.20
C LEU A 52 -8.84 -11.69 -8.08
N GLU A 53 -7.64 -12.13 -8.47
CA GLU A 53 -7.50 -13.35 -9.28
C GLU A 53 -8.00 -14.61 -8.56
N THR A 54 -7.76 -14.72 -7.26
CA THR A 54 -8.08 -15.92 -6.48
C THR A 54 -9.56 -15.97 -6.08
N ASN A 55 -10.13 -14.87 -5.60
CA ASN A 55 -11.49 -14.84 -5.03
C ASN A 55 -12.56 -14.41 -6.05
N TYR A 56 -12.16 -13.73 -7.12
CA TYR A 56 -13.08 -13.15 -8.12
C TYR A 56 -12.84 -13.67 -9.54
N TRP A 57 -12.16 -14.81 -9.69
CA TRP A 57 -11.96 -15.51 -10.98
C TRP A 57 -13.24 -15.72 -11.80
N GLY A 58 -14.42 -15.81 -11.18
CA GLY A 58 -15.68 -16.14 -11.86
C GLY A 58 -16.80 -15.12 -11.70
N GLN A 59 -16.58 -14.04 -10.95
CA GLN A 59 -17.60 -13.07 -10.55
C GLN A 59 -16.93 -11.70 -10.33
N LEU A 60 -17.68 -10.61 -10.50
CA LEU A 60 -17.13 -9.28 -10.26
C LEU A 60 -17.03 -9.01 -8.75
N PRO A 61 -15.93 -8.39 -8.27
CA PRO A 61 -15.85 -7.97 -6.89
C PRO A 61 -16.89 -6.88 -6.58
N PRO A 62 -17.42 -6.84 -5.35
CA PRO A 62 -18.12 -5.65 -4.88
C PRO A 62 -17.14 -4.48 -4.86
N THR A 63 -17.59 -3.27 -5.12
CA THR A 63 -16.73 -2.07 -5.12
C THR A 63 -17.40 -0.93 -4.33
N PRO A 64 -16.66 -0.23 -3.44
CA PRO A 64 -15.26 -0.46 -3.07
C PRO A 64 -15.08 -1.74 -2.21
N LEU A 65 -13.99 -2.47 -2.45
CA LEU A 65 -13.59 -3.64 -1.67
C LEU A 65 -12.35 -3.30 -0.85
N THR A 66 -12.49 -3.29 0.48
CA THR A 66 -11.34 -3.21 1.39
C THR A 66 -10.87 -4.62 1.72
N LEU A 67 -9.59 -4.88 1.52
CA LEU A 67 -8.99 -6.18 1.84
C LEU A 67 -8.53 -6.21 3.30
N PRO A 68 -8.54 -7.39 3.94
CA PRO A 68 -8.01 -7.53 5.28
C PRO A 68 -6.52 -7.11 5.30
N ALA A 69 -6.12 -6.40 6.35
CA ALA A 69 -4.76 -5.87 6.52
C ALA A 69 -3.67 -6.95 6.68
N GLN A 70 -4.03 -8.23 6.62
CA GLN A 70 -3.09 -9.34 6.68
C GLN A 70 -2.59 -9.66 5.27
N THR A 71 -1.60 -8.89 4.83
CA THR A 71 -0.79 -9.24 3.67
C THR A 71 0.24 -10.30 4.10
N PRO A 72 0.18 -11.53 3.54
CA PRO A 72 1.07 -12.62 3.95
C PRO A 72 2.56 -12.34 3.69
N SER A 73 2.86 -11.32 2.90
CA SER A 73 4.20 -10.97 2.45
C SER A 73 4.85 -9.82 3.21
N VAL A 74 4.17 -9.19 4.19
CA VAL A 74 4.74 -8.09 4.96
C VAL A 74 5.39 -8.63 6.24
N PRO A 75 6.73 -8.59 6.34
CA PRO A 75 7.44 -9.13 7.49
C PRO A 75 7.37 -8.24 8.75
N ASP A 76 6.83 -7.02 8.63
CA ASP A 76 6.89 -6.02 9.69
C ASP A 76 5.50 -5.52 10.15
N PRO A 77 5.09 -5.78 11.40
CA PRO A 77 3.80 -5.33 11.94
C PRO A 77 3.71 -3.80 12.10
N GLU A 78 4.82 -3.06 12.01
CA GLU A 78 4.84 -1.59 12.18
C GLU A 78 4.36 -0.81 10.94
N CYS A 79 4.23 -1.48 9.79
CA CYS A 79 3.84 -0.89 8.51
C CYS A 79 2.68 -1.66 7.84
N PRO A 80 1.50 -1.73 8.46
CA PRO A 80 0.38 -2.51 7.90
C PRO A 80 -0.17 -1.84 6.63
N PRO A 81 -0.24 -2.55 5.48
CA PRO A 81 -0.87 -2.04 4.29
C PRO A 81 -2.38 -2.10 4.37
N VAL A 82 -3.01 -0.99 3.97
CA VAL A 82 -4.45 -0.91 3.73
C VAL A 82 -4.67 -0.96 2.23
N VAL A 83 -5.28 -2.05 1.76
CA VAL A 83 -5.50 -2.28 0.33
C VAL A 83 -6.98 -2.12 0.02
N THR A 84 -7.28 -1.29 -0.97
CA THR A 84 -8.64 -1.04 -1.45
C THR A 84 -8.71 -1.22 -2.96
N VAL A 85 -9.74 -1.92 -3.43
CA VAL A 85 -10.05 -2.08 -4.84
C VAL A 85 -11.29 -1.26 -5.18
N THR A 86 -11.17 -0.37 -6.17
CA THR A 86 -12.28 0.49 -6.62
C THR A 86 -12.49 0.33 -8.13
N GLU A 87 -13.72 0.15 -8.58
CA GLU A 87 -14.04 0.16 -10.01
C GLU A 87 -13.99 1.60 -10.53
N THR A 88 -13.23 1.83 -11.59
CA THR A 88 -13.09 3.14 -12.23
C THR A 88 -13.81 3.26 -13.56
N GLY A 89 -14.22 2.13 -14.14
CA GLY A 89 -15.00 2.15 -15.36
C GLY A 89 -15.29 0.77 -15.92
N HIS A 90 -16.28 0.74 -16.79
CA HIS A 90 -16.72 -0.46 -17.47
C HIS A 90 -16.81 -0.22 -18.98
N ARG A 91 -16.12 -1.06 -19.76
CA ARG A 91 -16.21 -1.09 -21.22
C ARG A 91 -16.28 -2.54 -21.68
N PRO A 92 -17.47 -3.12 -21.91
CA PRO A 92 -17.62 -4.54 -22.22
C PRO A 92 -16.65 -5.01 -23.33
N PRO A 93 -15.93 -6.14 -23.17
CA PRO A 93 -15.97 -7.11 -22.06
C PRO A 93 -15.04 -6.79 -20.87
N TYR A 94 -14.48 -5.59 -20.80
CA TYR A 94 -13.48 -5.15 -19.83
C TYR A 94 -14.10 -4.36 -18.67
N TYR A 95 -13.55 -4.58 -17.48
CA TYR A 95 -13.77 -3.78 -16.27
C TYR A 95 -12.43 -3.21 -15.84
N TYR A 96 -12.41 -1.97 -15.39
CA TYR A 96 -11.20 -1.29 -14.94
C TYR A 96 -11.31 -1.04 -13.44
N TYR A 97 -10.28 -1.46 -12.72
CA TYR A 97 -10.17 -1.32 -11.29
C TYR A 97 -8.87 -0.59 -10.94
N LEU A 98 -8.94 0.21 -9.88
CA LEU A 98 -7.76 0.70 -9.17
C LEU A 98 -7.57 -0.14 -7.92
N VAL A 99 -6.40 -0.74 -7.80
CA VAL A 99 -5.91 -1.31 -6.54
C VAL A 99 -5.01 -0.26 -5.91
N THR A 100 -5.44 0.27 -4.78
CA THR A 100 -4.70 1.26 -4.00
C THR A 100 -4.21 0.60 -2.73
N SER A 101 -2.92 0.65 -2.49
CA SER A 101 -2.28 0.18 -1.26
C SER A 101 -1.66 1.38 -0.56
N VAL A 102 -2.13 1.67 0.65
CA VAL A 102 -1.62 2.76 1.49
C VAL A 102 -0.95 2.16 2.71
N VAL A 103 0.28 2.56 2.97
CA VAL A 103 1.00 2.20 4.20
C VAL A 103 1.35 3.46 4.95
N THR A 104 1.21 3.40 6.27
CA THR A 104 1.76 4.40 7.19
C THR A 104 2.49 3.65 8.30
N CYS A 105 3.82 3.83 8.37
CA CYS A 105 4.65 3.18 9.38
C CYS A 105 4.57 3.95 10.69
N THR A 106 4.16 3.30 11.79
CA THR A 106 3.93 3.97 13.08
C THR A 106 5.22 4.48 13.73
N GLY A 107 6.36 3.82 13.50
CA GLY A 107 7.65 4.20 14.09
C GLY A 107 8.33 5.41 13.44
N SER A 108 8.15 5.59 12.12
CA SER A 108 8.81 6.64 11.35
C SER A 108 7.87 7.76 10.88
N GLY A 109 6.55 7.55 10.94
CA GLY A 109 5.56 8.44 10.32
C GLY A 109 5.60 8.43 8.79
N ALA A 110 6.46 7.62 8.17
CA ALA A 110 6.57 7.51 6.73
C ALA A 110 5.27 6.93 6.14
N ARG A 111 4.77 7.58 5.10
CA ARG A 111 3.57 7.15 4.38
C ARG A 111 3.88 7.00 2.90
N TRP A 112 3.41 5.90 2.33
CA TRP A 112 3.55 5.62 0.90
C TRP A 112 2.23 5.12 0.32
N THR A 113 1.95 5.51 -0.91
CA THR A 113 0.78 5.05 -1.65
C THR A 113 1.21 4.45 -2.98
N VAL A 114 0.80 3.20 -3.21
CA VAL A 114 0.98 2.54 -4.49
C VAL A 114 -0.38 2.34 -5.13
N VAL A 115 -0.49 2.73 -6.40
CA VAL A 115 -1.73 2.62 -7.16
C VAL A 115 -1.48 1.81 -8.42
N ARG A 116 -2.29 0.77 -8.62
CA ARG A 116 -2.20 -0.11 -9.78
C ARG A 116 -3.52 -0.14 -10.52
N ASN A 117 -3.46 0.07 -11.84
CA ASN A 117 -4.58 -0.15 -12.72
C ASN A 117 -4.66 -1.62 -13.11
N VAL A 118 -5.82 -2.22 -12.87
CA VAL A 118 -6.10 -3.61 -13.16
C VAL A 118 -7.30 -3.69 -14.10
N GLN A 119 -7.11 -4.35 -15.24
CA GLN A 119 -8.17 -4.64 -16.18
C GLN A 119 -8.68 -6.07 -15.95
N GLY A 120 -9.94 -6.21 -15.54
CA GLY A 120 -10.65 -7.48 -15.53
C GLY A 120 -11.27 -7.76 -16.90
N GLN A 121 -10.79 -8.75 -17.64
CA GLN A 121 -11.39 -9.20 -18.89
C GLN A 121 -12.30 -10.41 -18.66
N VAL A 122 -13.59 -10.28 -19.02
CA VAL A 122 -14.52 -11.41 -18.99
C VAL A 122 -14.28 -12.33 -20.20
N LEU A 123 -13.56 -13.43 -19.98
CA LEU A 123 -13.33 -14.46 -21.00
C LEU A 123 -14.54 -15.38 -21.16
N ARG A 124 -15.27 -15.65 -20.07
CA ARG A 124 -16.48 -16.48 -20.10
C ARG A 124 -17.49 -15.97 -19.09
N LYS A 125 -18.72 -15.68 -19.54
CA LYS A 125 -19.80 -15.33 -18.62
C LYS A 125 -20.25 -16.56 -17.81
N PRO A 126 -20.54 -16.42 -16.50
CA PRO A 126 -21.11 -17.49 -15.71
C PRO A 126 -22.47 -17.92 -16.29
N LYS A 127 -22.72 -19.22 -16.37
CA LYS A 127 -24.01 -19.76 -16.82
C LYS A 127 -24.85 -20.13 -15.61
N LEU A 128 -25.96 -19.44 -15.42
CA LEU A 128 -26.98 -19.77 -14.42
C LEU A 128 -28.08 -20.63 -15.07
N LYS A 129 -28.61 -21.64 -14.37
CA LYS A 129 -29.81 -22.39 -14.77
C LYS A 129 -30.75 -22.45 -13.57
N LYS A 130 -31.97 -21.91 -13.70
CA LYS A 130 -32.96 -21.80 -12.60
C LYS A 130 -32.37 -21.15 -11.34
N GLY A 131 -31.64 -20.03 -11.51
CA GLY A 131 -31.00 -19.31 -10.40
C GLY A 131 -29.75 -19.96 -9.81
N ARG A 132 -29.39 -21.20 -10.19
CA ARG A 132 -28.18 -21.89 -9.71
C ARG A 132 -27.02 -21.78 -10.70
N LEU A 133 -25.80 -21.56 -10.18
CA LEU A 133 -24.57 -21.52 -10.98
C LEU A 133 -24.29 -22.90 -11.58
N LYS A 134 -24.38 -23.01 -12.91
CA LYS A 134 -24.14 -24.24 -13.68
C LYS A 134 -22.72 -24.32 -14.22
N LYS A 135 -22.13 -23.17 -14.59
CA LYS A 135 -20.72 -23.05 -14.96
C LYS A 135 -20.18 -21.72 -14.44
N ALA A 136 -19.06 -21.75 -13.74
CA ALA A 136 -18.34 -20.55 -13.35
C ALA A 136 -17.94 -19.74 -14.58
N GLY A 137 -17.95 -18.41 -14.43
CA GLY A 137 -17.32 -17.53 -15.39
C GLY A 137 -15.79 -17.66 -15.34
N LYS A 138 -15.12 -16.95 -16.25
CA LYS A 138 -13.68 -16.72 -16.15
C LYS A 138 -13.44 -15.24 -16.41
N ILE A 139 -12.85 -14.57 -15.44
CA ILE A 139 -12.35 -13.21 -15.47
C ILE A 139 -10.84 -13.31 -15.24
N VAL A 140 -10.07 -12.67 -16.10
CA VAL A 140 -8.62 -12.54 -15.93
C VAL A 140 -8.33 -11.10 -15.59
N TYR A 141 -7.59 -10.88 -14.52
CA TYR A 141 -7.15 -9.57 -14.11
C TYR A 141 -5.75 -9.35 -14.68
N GLN A 142 -5.55 -8.28 -15.43
CA GLN A 142 -4.26 -7.91 -16.01
C GLN A 142 -3.87 -6.53 -15.51
N VAL A 143 -2.61 -6.39 -15.11
CA VAL A 143 -2.06 -5.09 -14.75
C VAL A 143 -1.85 -4.28 -16.02
N THR A 144 -2.44 -3.08 -16.10
CA THR A 144 -2.31 -2.21 -17.27
C THR A 144 -1.42 -1.00 -17.02
N ALA A 145 -1.29 -0.54 -15.77
CA ALA A 145 -0.37 0.53 -15.41
C ALA A 145 -0.06 0.49 -13.91
N TRP A 146 1.09 1.05 -13.55
CA TRP A 146 1.58 1.16 -12.18
C TRP A 146 2.07 2.58 -11.93
N ALA A 147 1.66 3.18 -10.82
CA ALA A 147 2.07 4.51 -10.39
C ALA A 147 2.37 4.51 -8.89
N GLN A 148 3.42 5.25 -8.52
CA GLN A 148 3.81 5.51 -7.14
C GLN A 148 3.46 6.97 -6.81
N GLN A 149 2.92 7.23 -5.62
CA GLN A 149 2.53 8.57 -5.15
C GLN A 149 2.98 8.82 -3.71
#